data_AF-A0A1C5WBH9-F1
#
_entry.id   AF-A0A1C5WBH9-F1
#
_cell.length_a   1.000
_cell.length_b   1.000
_cell.length_c   1.000
_cell.angle_alpha   90.00
_cell.angle_beta   90.00
_cell.angle_gamma   90.00
#
_symmetry.space_group_name_H-M   'P 1'
#
loop_
_entity.id
_entity.type
_entity.pdbx_description
1 polymer ?
#
loop_
_entity_poly.entity_id
_entity_poly.type
_entity_poly.pdbx_seq_one_letter_code
_entity_poly.pdbx_strand_id
1 'polypeptide(L)' 'MHKLTNKQYEEYMKMIRDKEEGRLLTPDGLRMICSANKYDPEKIGLHMLAVLANWNKVDV' A
#
# COMPACT_ATOMS: atom_id res chain seq x y z
N MET A 1 -13.36 25.34 -15.39
CA MET A 1 -12.98 24.52 -14.22
C MET A 1 -13.98 23.38 -14.11
N HIS A 2 -13.60 22.16 -14.49
CA HIS A 2 -14.49 21.00 -14.34
C HIS A 2 -14.65 20.68 -12.86
N LYS A 3 -15.89 20.65 -12.37
CA LYS A 3 -16.20 20.15 -11.03
C LYS A 3 -16.19 18.62 -11.08
N LEU A 4 -15.50 18.01 -10.13
CA LEU A 4 -15.59 16.57 -9.90
C LEU A 4 -17.04 16.19 -9.63
N THR A 5 -17.47 15.05 -10.15
CA THR A 5 -18.71 14.42 -9.70
C THR A 5 -18.57 13.97 -8.25
N ASN A 6 -19.69 13.83 -7.52
CA ASN A 6 -19.66 13.38 -6.13
C ASN A 6 -18.90 12.05 -5.96
N LYS A 7 -19.10 11.11 -6.90
CA LYS A 7 -18.38 9.83 -6.91
C LYS A 7 -16.86 10.01 -7.01
N GLN A 8 -16.39 10.86 -7.91
CA GLN A 8 -14.96 11.12 -8.06
C GLN A 8 -14.37 11.81 -6.83
N TYR A 9 -15.15 12.66 -6.17
CA TYR A 9 -14.74 13.29 -4.92
C TYR A 9 -14.61 12.26 -3.78
N GLU A 10 -15.56 11.33 -3.65
CA GLU A 10 -15.50 10.24 -2.68
C GLU A 10 -14.29 9.32 -2.92
N GLU A 11 -14.05 8.92 -4.17
CA GLU A 11 -12.87 8.12 -4.55
C GLU A 11 -11.57 8.85 -4.22
N TYR A 12 -11.51 10.16 -4.46
CA TYR A 12 -10.36 10.99 -4.09
C TYR A 12 -10.14 11.03 -2.57
N MET A 13 -11.21 11.25 -1.80
CA MET A 13 -11.12 11.27 -0.33
C MET A 13 -10.69 9.91 0.24
N LYS A 14 -11.15 8.80 -0.36
CA LYS A 14 -10.70 7.46 -0.01
C LYS A 14 -9.20 7.28 -0.29
N MET A 15 -8.72 7.72 -1.45
CA MET A 15 -7.29 7.66 -1.79
C MET A 15 -6.43 8.45 -0.78
N ILE A 16 -6.88 9.65 -0.38
CA ILE A 16 -6.17 10.44 0.63
C ILE A 16 -6.11 9.70 1.97
N ARG A 17 -7.23 9.13 2.40
CA ARG A 17 -7.28 8.34 3.64
C ARG A 17 -6.37 7.11 3.57
N ASP A 18 -6.40 6.36 2.48
CA ASP A 18 -5.55 5.17 2.30
C ASP A 18 -4.06 5.55 2.26
N LYS A 19 -3.73 6.75 1.75
CA LYS A 19 -2.36 7.30 1.80
C LYS A 19 -1.93 7.58 3.24
N GLU A 20 -2.77 8.26 4.02
CA GLU A 20 -2.48 8.65 5.41
C GLU A 20 -2.42 7.44 6.35
N GLU A 21 -3.28 6.43 6.11
CA GLU A 21 -3.29 5.17 6.85
C GLU A 21 -2.18 4.19 6.40
N GLY A 22 -1.31 4.59 5.47
CA GLY A 22 -0.17 3.78 5.00
C GLY A 22 -0.57 2.55 4.18
N ARG A 23 -1.79 2.53 3.63
CA ARG A 23 -2.34 1.42 2.83
C ARG A 23 -1.94 1.48 1.36
N LEU A 24 -1.29 2.55 0.93
CA LEU A 24 -0.75 2.69 -0.43
C LEU A 24 0.74 2.34 -0.46
N LEU A 25 1.10 1.39 -1.32
CA LEU A 25 2.50 1.10 -1.62
C LEU A 25 3.06 2.20 -2.54
N THR A 26 3.71 3.19 -1.94
CA THR A 26 4.40 4.27 -2.67
C THR A 26 5.78 3.81 -3.15
N PRO A 27 6.41 4.49 -4.12
CA PRO A 27 7.79 4.21 -4.51
C PRO A 27 8.78 4.26 -3.33
N ASP A 28 8.59 5.17 -2.39
CA ASP A 28 9.44 5.27 -1.19
C ASP A 28 9.19 4.10 -0.23
N GLY A 29 7.92 3.69 -0.06
CA GLY A 29 7.58 2.47 0.68
C GLY A 29 8.20 1.22 0.05
N LEU A 30 8.18 1.12 -1.28
CA LEU A 30 8.84 0.03 -2.00
C LEU A 30 10.36 0.06 -1.79
N ARG A 31 11.00 1.24 -1.89
CA ARG A 31 12.44 1.39 -1.63
C ARG A 31 12.81 0.98 -0.21
N MET A 32 12.00 1.36 0.78
CA MET A 32 12.20 0.99 2.18
C MET A 32 12.19 -0.54 2.34
N ILE A 33 11.21 -1.23 1.76
CA ILE A 33 11.11 -2.69 1.86
C ILE A 33 12.27 -3.39 1.15
N CYS A 34 12.63 -2.92 -0.05
CA CYS A 34 13.77 -3.46 -0.78
C CYS A 34 15.08 -3.27 -0.01
N SER A 35 15.31 -2.08 0.55
CA SER A 35 16.48 -1.78 1.37
C SER A 35 16.55 -2.65 2.62
N ALA A 36 15.43 -2.83 3.33
CA ALA A 36 15.33 -3.68 4.51
C ALA A 36 15.70 -5.15 4.21
N ASN A 37 15.40 -5.61 3.00
CA ASN A 37 15.72 -6.96 2.52
C ASN A 37 17.03 -7.02 1.71
N LYS A 38 17.88 -6.00 1.77
CA LYS A 38 19.18 -5.93 1.07
C LYS A 38 19.08 -6.09 -0.45
N TYR A 39 17.94 -5.71 -1.04
CA TYR A 39 17.63 -5.90 -2.45
C TYR A 39 17.69 -7.37 -2.92
N ASP A 40 17.58 -8.33 -2.00
CA ASP A 40 17.51 -9.75 -2.31
C ASP A 40 16.08 -10.10 -2.79
N PRO A 41 15.91 -10.54 -4.05
CA PRO A 41 14.57 -10.77 -4.62
C PRO A 41 13.77 -11.85 -3.88
N GLU A 42 14.45 -12.90 -3.40
CA GLU A 42 13.80 -14.01 -2.71
C GLU A 42 13.30 -13.57 -1.34
N LYS A 43 14.14 -12.85 -0.58
CA LYS A 43 13.75 -12.31 0.73
C LYS A 43 12.59 -11.31 0.63
N ILE A 44 12.62 -10.45 -0.40
CA ILE A 44 11.53 -9.50 -0.65
C ILE A 44 10.21 -10.24 -0.94
N GLY A 45 10.25 -11.24 -1.83
CA GLY A 45 9.07 -12.05 -2.17
C GLY A 45 8.50 -12.77 -0.94
N LEU A 46 9.35 -13.40 -0.15
CA LEU A 46 8.95 -14.07 1.10
C LEU A 46 8.34 -13.08 2.10
N HIS A 47 8.95 -11.91 2.28
CA HIS A 47 8.44 -10.88 3.17
C HIS A 47 7.04 -10.39 2.75
N MET A 48 6.85 -10.11 1.46
CA MET A 48 5.55 -9.70 0.90
C MET A 48 4.46 -10.73 1.14
N LEU A 49 4.75 -12.01 0.85
CA LEU A 49 3.79 -13.10 1.05
C LEU A 49 3.46 -13.32 2.53
N ALA A 50 4.45 -13.20 3.42
CA ALA A 50 4.24 -13.31 4.86
C ALA A 50 3.35 -12.18 5.40
N VAL A 51 3.59 -10.94 4.95
CA VAL A 51 2.75 -9.78 5.30
C VAL A 51 1.33 -9.98 4.80
N LEU A 52 1.14 -10.40 3.54
CA LEU A 52 -0.17 -10.68 2.96
C LEU A 52 -0.92 -11.77 3.73
N ALA A 53 -0.23 -12.88 4.06
CA ALA A 53 -0.82 -13.97 4.81
C ALA A 53 -1.25 -13.57 6.23
N ASN A 54 -0.56 -12.60 6.85
CA ASN A 54 -0.93 -12.08 8.17
C ASN A 54 -2.04 -11.04 8.10
N TRP A 55 -2.10 -10.24 7.04
CA TRP A 55 -3.21 -9.32 6.81
C TRP A 55 -4.55 -10.06 6.76
N ASN A 56 -4.59 -11.17 6.02
CA ASN A 56 -5.78 -12.02 5.91
C ASN A 56 -6.20 -12.71 7.23
N LYS A 57 -5.38 -12.67 8.29
CA LYS A 57 -5.73 -13.19 9.61
C LYS A 57 -6.32 -12.14 10.55
N VAL A 58 -6.12 -10.86 10.25
CA VAL A 58 -6.62 -9.73 11.06
C VAL A 58 -8.05 -9.34 10.64
N ASP A 59 -8.43 -9.67 9.41
CA ASP A 59 -9.77 -9.43 8.85
C ASP A 59 -10.76 -10.61 9.09
N VAL A 60 -10.48 -11.52 10.05
CA VAL A 60 -11.36 -12.64 10.48
C VAL A 60 -11.78 -12.46 11.93
#